data_AF-A0A9E3VRG6-F1
#
_entry.id   AF-A0A9E3VRG6-F1
#
_cell.length_a   1.000
_cell.length_b   1.000
_cell.length_c   1.000
_cell.angle_alpha   90.00
_cell.angle_beta   90.00
_cell.angle_gamma   90.00
#
_symmetry.space_group_name_H-M   'P 1'
#
loop_
_entity.id
_entity.type
_entity.pdbx_description
1 polymer ?
#
loop_
_entity_poly.entity_id
_entity_poly.type
_entity_poly.pdbx_seq_one_letter_code
_entity_poly.pdbx_strand_id
1 'polypeptide(L)'
;MNEVTLFIAAFVAVGILAACSWIINHRLDKRRITRVIGYSGGVVLKIEWTPFGKGWLFENRCRFYDVTFRNNNGEIVTATCKTSMWMGVYWTGEAVPSFAPSPAQSALEHVACNSCGYALQTDWIVCPQCGAARRI
;
A
#
# COMPACT_ATOMS: atom_id res chain seq x y z
N MET A 1 27.16 41.19 -16.04
CA MET A 1 26.00 40.73 -15.24
C MET A 1 25.99 41.59 -13.99
N ASN A 2 24.89 42.28 -13.71
CA ASN A 2 24.81 43.18 -12.56
C ASN A 2 24.36 42.39 -11.33
N GLU A 3 24.72 42.84 -10.13
CA GLU A 3 24.36 42.17 -8.86
C GLU A 3 22.86 41.88 -8.77
N VAL A 4 22.02 42.83 -9.22
CA VAL A 4 20.56 42.68 -9.28
C VAL A 4 20.14 41.49 -10.16
N THR A 5 20.81 41.25 -11.28
CA THR A 5 20.51 40.12 -12.17
C THR A 5 20.85 38.78 -11.51
N LEU A 6 21.93 38.72 -10.72
CA LEU A 6 22.31 37.52 -9.97
C LEU A 6 21.31 37.20 -8.85
N PHE A 7 20.84 38.21 -8.11
CA PHE A 7 19.81 38.01 -7.08
C PHE A 7 18.50 37.49 -7.68
N ILE A 8 18.02 38.11 -8.77
CA ILE A 8 16.80 37.66 -9.45
C ILE A 8 16.96 36.22 -9.94
N ALA A 9 18.08 35.89 -10.57
CA ALA A 9 18.35 34.52 -11.03
C ALA A 9 18.38 33.52 -9.87
N ALA A 10 18.97 33.87 -8.72
CA ALA A 10 19.01 33.01 -7.54
C ALA A 10 17.61 32.75 -6.96
N PHE A 11 16.78 33.79 -6.81
CA PHE A 11 15.41 33.63 -6.30
C PHE A 11 14.56 32.78 -7.24
N VAL A 12 14.68 33.00 -8.56
CA VAL A 12 13.98 32.18 -9.57
C VAL A 12 14.45 30.73 -9.49
N ALA A 13 15.75 30.48 -9.40
CA ALA A 13 16.30 29.12 -9.29
C ALA A 13 15.80 28.40 -8.02
N VAL A 14 15.80 29.07 -6.87
CA VAL A 14 15.27 28.52 -5.61
C VAL A 14 13.78 28.22 -5.72
N GLY A 15 13.00 29.13 -6.32
CA GLY A 15 11.57 28.92 -6.56
C GLY A 15 11.29 27.70 -7.44
N ILE A 16 12.06 27.54 -8.53
CA ILE A 16 11.98 26.37 -9.41
C ILE A 16 12.32 25.09 -8.66
N LEU A 17 13.42 25.08 -7.89
CA LEU A 17 13.83 23.91 -7.10
C LEU A 17 12.77 23.50 -6.08
N ALA A 18 12.15 24.47 -5.40
CA ALA A 18 11.07 24.21 -4.45
C ALA A 18 9.84 23.60 -5.14
N ALA A 19 9.43 24.16 -6.29
CA ALA A 19 8.31 23.63 -7.07
C ALA A 19 8.59 22.21 -7.60
N CYS A 20 9.79 21.97 -8.13
CA CYS A 20 10.22 20.65 -8.58
C CYS A 20 10.22 19.63 -7.43
N SER A 21 10.78 20.00 -6.27
CA SER A 21 10.79 19.16 -5.08
C SER A 21 9.38 18.79 -4.62
N TRP A 22 8.45 19.75 -4.63
CA TRP A 22 7.05 19.51 -4.29
C TRP A 22 6.37 18.52 -5.24
N ILE A 23 6.52 18.71 -6.56
CA ILE A 23 5.93 17.83 -7.58
C ILE A 23 6.50 16.41 -7.47
N ILE A 24 7.83 16.28 -7.31
CA ILE A 24 8.50 14.98 -7.19
C ILE A 24 7.99 14.26 -5.95
N ASN A 25 7.95 14.94 -4.81
CA ASN A 25 7.48 14.37 -3.56
C ASN A 25 6.01 13.93 -3.63
N HIS A 26 5.15 14.69 -4.31
CA HIS A 26 3.75 14.31 -4.53
C HIS A 26 3.63 13.05 -5.41
N ARG A 27 4.46 12.93 -6.46
CA ARG A 27 4.47 11.73 -7.33
C ARG A 27 5.02 10.49 -6.61
N LEU A 28 6.05 10.66 -5.77
CA LEU A 28 6.63 9.57 -4.99
C LEU A 28 5.63 9.01 -3.97
N ASP A 29 4.85 9.87 -3.33
CA ASP A 29 3.81 9.43 -2.40
C ASP A 29 2.77 8.56 -3.09
N LYS A 30 2.23 9.01 -4.25
CA LYS A 30 1.26 8.22 -5.03
C LYS A 30 1.81 6.85 -5.42
N ARG A 31 3.06 6.79 -5.88
CA ARG A 31 3.73 5.51 -6.20
C ARG A 31 3.84 4.60 -4.98
N ARG A 32 4.16 5.15 -3.80
CA ARG A 32 4.28 4.37 -2.56
C ARG A 32 2.93 3.79 -2.15
N ILE A 33 1.87 4.60 -2.19
CA ILE A 33 0.49 4.18 -1.89
C ILE A 33 0.07 3.05 -2.85
N THR A 34 0.23 3.26 -4.16
CA THR A 34 -0.13 2.26 -5.17
C THR A 34 0.63 0.95 -4.98
N ARG A 35 1.91 1.01 -4.60
CA ARG A 35 2.72 -0.18 -4.34
C ARG A 35 2.19 -0.98 -3.15
N VAL A 36 1.87 -0.31 -2.04
CA VAL A 36 1.35 -0.98 -0.83
C VAL A 36 0.01 -1.69 -1.13
N ILE A 37 -0.87 -1.02 -1.87
CA ILE A 37 -2.16 -1.61 -2.27
C ILE A 37 -1.97 -2.76 -3.26
N GLY A 38 -1.02 -2.62 -4.20
CA GLY A 38 -0.65 -3.70 -5.12
C GLY A 38 -0.13 -4.94 -4.40
N TYR A 39 0.67 -4.77 -3.33
CA TYR A 39 1.12 -5.90 -2.51
C TYR A 39 0.00 -6.62 -1.76
N SER A 40 -1.06 -5.91 -1.38
CA SER A 40 -2.28 -6.55 -0.84
C SER A 40 -3.18 -7.21 -1.91
N GLY A 41 -2.77 -7.20 -3.18
CA GLY A 41 -3.58 -7.70 -4.30
C GLY A 41 -4.73 -6.78 -4.69
N GLY A 42 -4.73 -5.54 -4.20
CA GLY A 42 -5.74 -4.53 -4.51
C GLY A 42 -5.37 -3.66 -5.70
N VAL A 43 -6.36 -2.94 -6.24
CA VAL A 43 -6.19 -1.99 -7.34
C VAL A 43 -6.64 -0.60 -6.90
N VAL A 44 -5.76 0.39 -7.06
CA VAL A 44 -6.08 1.78 -6.74
C VAL A 44 -7.03 2.36 -7.79
N LEU A 45 -8.14 2.93 -7.33
CA LEU A 45 -9.10 3.64 -8.18
C LEU A 45 -8.88 5.15 -8.11
N LYS A 46 -8.65 5.69 -6.90
CA LYS A 46 -8.53 7.14 -6.67
C LYS A 46 -7.58 7.43 -5.51
N ILE A 47 -6.76 8.47 -5.66
CA ILE A 47 -5.92 9.02 -4.58
C ILE A 47 -6.15 10.53 -4.55
N GLU A 48 -6.71 11.02 -3.45
CA GLU A 48 -6.96 12.44 -3.21
C GLU A 48 -6.13 12.92 -2.03
N TRP A 49 -5.49 14.07 -2.17
CA TRP A 49 -4.77 14.69 -1.07
C TRP A 49 -5.75 15.41 -0.16
N THR A 50 -5.72 15.11 1.13
CA THR A 50 -6.63 15.70 2.13
C THR A 50 -5.82 16.41 3.21
N PRO A 51 -5.69 17.76 3.16
CA PRO A 51 -4.87 18.49 4.13
C PRO A 51 -5.35 18.38 5.58
N PHE A 52 -6.58 17.89 5.80
CA PHE A 52 -7.25 17.80 7.10
C PHE A 52 -7.87 16.41 7.36
N GLY A 53 -7.21 15.33 6.92
CA GLY A 53 -7.69 13.96 7.15
C GLY A 53 -7.89 13.60 8.63
N LYS A 54 -8.69 12.57 8.92
CA LYS A 54 -8.93 12.06 10.28
C LYS A 54 -7.59 11.74 10.96
N GLY A 55 -7.29 12.40 12.09
CA GLY A 55 -6.04 12.26 12.85
C GLY A 55 -4.99 13.37 12.62
N TRP A 56 -5.37 14.46 11.92
CA TRP A 56 -4.47 15.59 11.61
C TRP A 56 -4.07 16.47 12.81
N LEU A 57 -4.96 16.64 13.79
CA LEU A 57 -4.65 17.43 15.00
C LEU A 57 -3.46 16.77 15.72
N PHE A 58 -2.32 17.48 15.80
CA PHE A 58 -1.06 17.13 16.47
C PHE A 58 0.07 16.45 15.66
N GLU A 59 -0.06 16.15 14.35
CA GLU A 59 1.06 15.60 13.54
C GLU A 59 1.61 16.59 12.48
N ASN A 60 2.64 17.36 12.85
CA ASN A 60 3.09 18.55 12.10
C ASN A 60 3.89 18.33 10.80
N ARG A 61 4.06 17.10 10.27
CA ARG A 61 4.86 16.86 9.04
C ARG A 61 4.35 15.73 8.13
N CYS A 62 3.13 15.25 8.34
CA CYS A 62 2.56 14.16 7.57
C CYS A 62 1.63 14.68 6.46
N ARG A 63 1.71 14.07 5.26
CA ARG A 63 0.76 14.31 4.17
C ARG A 63 -0.30 13.21 4.20
N PHE A 64 -1.55 13.61 4.35
CA PHE A 64 -2.70 12.72 4.40
C PHE A 64 -3.35 12.60 3.02
N TYR A 65 -3.81 11.40 2.70
CA TYR A 65 -4.45 11.07 1.45
C TYR A 65 -5.65 10.18 1.71
N ASP A 66 -6.77 10.48 1.07
CA ASP A 66 -7.90 9.56 0.97
C ASP A 66 -7.72 8.72 -0.29
N VAL A 67 -7.78 7.41 -0.11
CA VAL A 67 -7.49 6.44 -1.15
C VAL A 67 -8.67 5.50 -1.29
N THR A 68 -9.26 5.49 -2.48
CA THR A 68 -10.29 4.52 -2.85
C THR A 68 -9.62 3.42 -3.66
N PHE A 69 -9.73 2.18 -3.18
CA PHE A 69 -9.14 1.02 -3.84
C PHE A 69 -10.11 -0.15 -3.83
N ARG A 70 -9.93 -1.05 -4.80
CA ARG A 70 -10.62 -2.33 -4.85
C ARG A 70 -9.78 -3.35 -4.10
N ASN A 71 -10.36 -4.01 -3.10
CA ASN A 71 -9.71 -5.07 -2.33
C ASN A 71 -9.71 -6.39 -3.12
N ASN A 72 -8.99 -7.41 -2.65
CA ASN A 72 -8.89 -8.73 -3.29
C ASN A 72 -10.27 -9.43 -3.39
N ASN A 73 -11.19 -9.12 -2.46
CA ASN A 73 -12.57 -9.62 -2.48
C ASN A 73 -13.46 -8.91 -3.54
N GLY A 74 -12.91 -7.93 -4.25
CA GLY A 74 -13.63 -7.15 -5.25
C GLY A 74 -14.41 -5.95 -4.71
N GLU A 75 -14.45 -5.75 -3.38
CA GLU A 75 -15.10 -4.63 -2.71
C GLU A 75 -14.33 -3.32 -2.89
N ILE A 76 -15.05 -2.21 -3.02
CA ILE A 76 -14.47 -0.87 -3.09
C ILE A 76 -14.44 -0.27 -1.69
N VAL A 77 -13.24 0.01 -1.21
CA VAL A 77 -12.98 0.52 0.13
C VAL A 77 -12.31 1.88 0.02
N THR A 78 -12.74 2.83 0.85
CA THR A 78 -12.10 4.14 0.99
C THR A 78 -11.43 4.22 2.34
N ALA A 79 -10.13 4.50 2.34
CA ALA A 79 -9.31 4.57 3.53
C ALA A 79 -8.41 5.81 3.50
N THR A 80 -8.17 6.40 4.67
CA THR A 80 -7.22 7.50 4.83
C THR A 80 -5.85 6.92 5.14
N CYS A 81 -4.80 7.43 4.51
CA CYS A 81 -3.42 7.11 4.86
C CYS A 81 -2.56 8.36 5.00
N LYS A 82 -1.54 8.25 5.85
CA LYS A 82 -0.44 9.20 5.92
C LYS A 82 0.79 8.62 5.25
N THR A 83 1.51 9.46 4.52
CA THR A 83 2.76 9.06 3.87
C THR A 83 3.93 9.86 4.44
N SER A 84 5.02 9.15 4.74
CA SER A 84 6.29 9.76 5.12
C SER A 84 7.43 9.17 4.29
N MET A 85 8.43 10.00 3.99
CA MET A 85 9.53 9.59 3.11
C MET A 85 10.37 8.46 3.72
N TRP A 86 10.47 8.43 5.06
CA TRP A 86 11.27 7.49 5.84
C TRP A 86 10.49 6.28 6.35
N MET A 87 9.26 6.47 6.83
CA MET A 87 8.53 5.41 7.55
C MET A 87 7.47 4.72 6.69
N GLY A 88 7.18 5.21 5.48
CA GLY A 88 6.33 4.52 4.52
C GLY A 88 4.89 5.04 4.46
N VAL A 89 3.92 4.12 4.36
CA VAL A 89 2.48 4.41 4.30
C VAL A 89 1.82 3.84 5.54
N TYR A 90 1.12 4.68 6.29
CA TYR A 90 0.34 4.26 7.46
C TYR A 90 -1.11 4.55 7.20
N TRP A 91 -1.94 3.56 7.43
CA TRP A 91 -3.38 3.67 7.26
C TRP A 91 -4.02 4.12 8.58
N THR A 92 -5.00 5.00 8.51
CA THR A 92 -5.77 5.48 9.65
C THR A 92 -7.24 5.18 9.43
N GLY A 93 -7.89 4.61 10.45
CA GLY A 93 -9.30 4.21 10.42
C GLY A 93 -9.52 2.69 10.39
N GLU A 94 -10.78 2.30 10.22
CA GLU A 94 -11.21 0.89 10.22
C GLU A 94 -10.90 0.17 8.90
N ALA A 95 -10.86 0.93 7.81
CA ALA A 95 -10.56 0.43 6.49
C ALA A 95 -9.03 0.38 6.29
N VAL A 96 -8.46 -0.83 6.32
CA VAL A 96 -7.05 -1.08 6.01
C VAL A 96 -6.94 -2.09 4.88
N PRO A 97 -5.97 -1.96 3.96
CA PRO A 97 -5.71 -3.00 2.97
C PRO A 97 -5.39 -4.32 3.70
N SER A 98 -6.14 -5.37 3.35
CA SER A 98 -5.88 -6.70 3.91
C SER A 98 -4.59 -7.24 3.32
N PHE A 99 -3.54 -7.33 4.14
CA PHE A 99 -2.33 -8.07 3.80
C PHE A 99 -2.48 -9.57 4.06
N ALA A 100 -3.58 -10.00 4.67
CA ALA A 100 -3.89 -11.41 4.83
C ALA A 100 -4.21 -12.02 3.45
N PRO A 101 -3.75 -13.26 3.18
CA PRO A 101 -4.16 -13.99 1.99
C PRO A 101 -5.68 -14.02 1.92
N SER A 102 -6.21 -13.90 0.71
CA SER A 102 -7.66 -13.87 0.51
C SER A 102 -8.29 -15.13 1.14
N PRO A 103 -9.51 -15.06 1.70
CA PRO A 103 -10.19 -16.25 2.20
C PRO A 103 -10.36 -17.33 1.12
N ALA A 104 -10.38 -16.96 -0.17
CA ALA A 104 -10.35 -17.93 -1.26
C ALA A 104 -8.97 -18.60 -1.43
N GLN A 105 -7.89 -17.90 -1.14
CA GLN A 105 -6.53 -18.46 -1.13
C GLN A 105 -6.29 -19.35 0.09
N SER A 106 -6.75 -18.97 1.28
CA SER A 106 -6.62 -19.81 2.48
C SER A 106 -7.55 -21.04 2.45
N ALA A 107 -8.70 -20.94 1.78
CA ALA A 107 -9.57 -22.09 1.52
C ALA A 107 -8.92 -23.13 0.58
N LEU A 108 -8.06 -22.68 -0.36
CA LEU A 108 -7.27 -23.57 -1.22
C LEU A 108 -6.07 -24.20 -0.48
N GLU A 109 -5.67 -23.66 0.67
CA GLU A 109 -4.48 -24.10 1.40
C GLU A 109 -4.68 -25.39 2.20
N HIS A 110 -5.94 -25.78 2.46
CA HIS A 110 -6.28 -27.01 3.17
C HIS A 110 -6.69 -28.09 2.17
N VAL A 111 -5.71 -28.74 1.55
CA VAL A 111 -5.94 -29.87 0.63
C VAL A 111 -6.17 -31.13 1.45
N ALA A 112 -7.32 -31.80 1.28
CA ALA A 112 -7.57 -33.08 1.96
C ALA A 112 -6.77 -34.23 1.30
N CYS A 113 -6.27 -35.16 2.11
CA CYS A 113 -5.62 -36.37 1.62
C CYS A 113 -6.63 -37.27 0.89
N ASN A 114 -6.35 -37.63 -0.37
CA ASN A 114 -7.22 -38.52 -1.16
C ASN A 114 -7.38 -39.94 -0.58
N SER A 115 -6.47 -40.37 0.31
CA SER A 115 -6.53 -41.72 0.90
C SER A 115 -7.31 -41.77 2.21
N CYS A 116 -7.23 -40.73 3.05
CA CYS A 116 -7.80 -40.77 4.41
C CYS A 116 -8.62 -39.53 4.80
N GLY A 117 -8.70 -38.51 3.95
CA GLY A 117 -9.47 -37.28 4.20
C GLY A 117 -8.81 -36.30 5.19
N TYR A 118 -7.61 -36.57 5.69
CA TYR A 118 -6.89 -35.68 6.60
C TYR A 118 -6.54 -34.35 5.92
N ALA A 119 -6.72 -33.21 6.60
CA ALA A 119 -6.37 -31.89 6.09
C ALA A 119 -4.85 -31.71 6.04
N LEU A 120 -4.30 -31.60 4.83
CA LEU A 120 -2.86 -31.41 4.59
C LEU A 120 -2.54 -29.93 4.35
N GLN A 121 -1.35 -29.53 4.80
CA GLN A 121 -0.73 -28.29 4.37
C GLN A 121 -0.15 -28.45 2.96
N THR A 122 -0.08 -27.36 2.20
CA THR A 122 0.31 -27.37 0.78
C THR A 122 1.78 -27.73 0.53
N ASP A 123 2.62 -27.75 1.56
CA ASP A 123 4.05 -28.10 1.51
C ASP A 123 4.34 -29.56 1.88
N TRP A 124 3.35 -30.32 2.35
CA TRP A 124 3.56 -31.70 2.78
C TRP A 124 3.57 -32.69 1.61
N ILE A 125 4.64 -33.48 1.54
CA ILE A 125 4.84 -34.53 0.53
C ILE A 125 4.15 -35.84 0.95
N VAL A 126 4.05 -36.10 2.25
CA VAL A 126 3.52 -37.36 2.82
C VAL A 126 2.52 -37.04 3.93
N CYS A 127 1.38 -37.73 3.94
CA CYS A 127 0.39 -37.58 5.00
C CYS A 127 0.89 -38.20 6.32
N PRO A 128 0.89 -37.47 7.46
CA PRO A 128 1.35 -38.03 8.73
C PRO A 128 0.39 -39.06 9.33
N GLN A 129 -0.88 -39.05 8.90
CA GLN A 129 -1.89 -39.95 9.46
C GLN A 129 -1.96 -41.31 8.75
N CYS A 130 -1.65 -41.38 7.45
CA CYS A 130 -1.75 -42.63 6.68
C CYS A 130 -0.51 -42.99 5.86
N GLY A 131 0.50 -42.11 5.78
CA GLY A 131 1.72 -42.35 5.01
C GLY A 131 1.55 -42.26 3.48
N ALA A 132 0.36 -41.93 2.97
CA ALA A 132 0.16 -41.75 1.54
C ALA A 132 0.92 -40.53 1.02
N ALA A 133 1.60 -40.68 -0.11
CA ALA A 133 2.23 -39.57 -0.83
C ALA A 133 1.18 -38.73 -1.55
N ARG A 134 1.38 -37.41 -1.59
CA ARG A 134 0.51 -36.48 -2.31
C ARG A 134 0.61 -36.75 -3.82
N ARG A 135 -0.48 -37.20 -4.45
CA ARG A 135 -0.61 -37.24 -5.91
C ARG A 135 -1.15 -35.90 -6.38
N ILE A 136 -0.37 -35.19 -7.20
CA ILE A 136 -0.76 -33.95 -7.90
C ILE A 136 -1.78 -34.30 -8.97
#